data_AF-A0A3M0JZH8-F1
#
_entry.id   AF-A0A3M0JZH8-F1
#
_cell.length_a   1.000
_cell.length_b   1.000
_cell.length_c   1.000
_cell.angle_alpha   90.00
_cell.angle_beta   90.00
_cell.angle_gamma   90.00
#
_symmetry.space_group_name_H-M   'P 1'
#
loop_
_entity.id
_entity.type
_entity.pdbx_description
1 polymer ?
#
loop_
_entity_poly.entity_id
_entity_poly.type
_entity_poly.pdbx_seq_one_letter_code
_entity_poly.pdbx_strand_id
1 'polypeptide(L)'
;MLEARQSGGRVLWTLLWVAVVRSYNVDVGRPVIFRGPNGSFFGYSVLQHYHDSTRWVLVGAPKAESKYSTSVQSPGAVFKCRVHTNPDRRCTELDMGRGNSRGMLCGKTCKEDRDDEWMGVSLARQPKADGSVLACAHRWKNIYYETEYILPHGFCNIIPPNLQSKGRKLLPCYEEEWDWNGGGRSVMLCWVPQSMLFFIRIFSIIFRGPLQHFLQLQSFLLRALLSQHDDMVD
;
A
#
# COMPACT_ATOMS: atom_id res chain seq x y z
N MET A 1 -0.66 -43.53 25.68
CA MET A 1 -1.88 -43.37 24.83
C MET A 1 -2.90 -42.34 25.36
N LEU A 2 -2.74 -41.75 26.56
CA LEU A 2 -3.73 -40.79 27.12
C LEU A 2 -3.40 -39.31 26.87
N GLU A 3 -2.14 -38.93 26.63
CA GLU A 3 -1.76 -37.51 26.36
C GLU A 3 -2.18 -37.01 24.96
N ALA A 4 -2.28 -37.89 23.97
CA ALA A 4 -2.70 -37.53 22.61
C ALA A 4 -4.20 -37.15 22.52
N ARG A 5 -5.04 -37.71 23.41
CA ARG A 5 -6.51 -37.52 23.40
C ARG A 5 -6.92 -36.17 24.01
N GLN A 6 -6.14 -35.65 24.96
CA GLN A 6 -6.40 -34.40 25.67
C GLN A 6 -5.92 -33.17 24.88
N SER A 7 -4.86 -33.34 24.07
CA SER A 7 -4.36 -32.34 23.12
C SER A 7 -5.34 -32.14 21.95
N GLY A 8 -5.86 -33.23 21.36
CA GLY A 8 -6.82 -33.16 20.25
C GLY A 8 -8.14 -32.49 20.61
N GLY A 9 -8.65 -32.71 21.83
CA GLY A 9 -9.87 -32.05 22.31
C GLY A 9 -9.71 -30.53 22.47
N ARG A 10 -8.56 -30.07 22.97
CA ARG A 10 -8.27 -28.63 23.09
C ARG A 10 -8.12 -27.96 21.72
N VAL A 11 -7.44 -28.61 20.78
CA VAL A 11 -7.29 -28.12 19.40
C VAL A 11 -8.63 -28.10 18.67
N LEU A 12 -9.47 -29.13 18.85
CA LEU A 12 -10.81 -29.16 18.28
C LEU A 12 -11.70 -28.05 18.84
N TRP A 13 -11.64 -27.80 20.15
CA TRP A 13 -12.35 -26.72 20.81
C TRP A 13 -11.89 -25.34 20.33
N THR A 14 -10.58 -25.09 20.20
CA THR A 14 -10.08 -23.81 19.68
C THR A 14 -10.47 -23.59 18.22
N LEU A 15 -10.42 -24.63 17.38
CA LEU A 15 -10.90 -24.57 15.99
C LEU A 15 -12.41 -24.27 15.91
N LEU A 16 -13.20 -24.87 16.81
CA LEU A 16 -14.64 -24.59 16.93
C LEU A 16 -14.90 -23.13 17.33
N TRP A 17 -14.18 -22.59 18.32
CA TRP A 17 -14.32 -21.19 18.74
C TRP A 17 -13.95 -20.20 17.62
N VAL A 18 -12.88 -20.47 16.87
CA VAL A 18 -12.46 -19.65 15.72
C VAL A 18 -13.52 -19.67 14.61
N ALA A 19 -14.20 -20.81 14.40
CA ALA A 19 -15.25 -20.93 13.38
C ALA A 19 -16.54 -20.13 13.68
N VAL A 20 -16.79 -19.77 14.94
CA VAL A 20 -17.99 -19.00 15.35
C VAL A 20 -17.74 -17.49 15.32
N VAL A 21 -16.50 -17.05 15.09
CA VAL A 21 -16.19 -15.63 15.04
C VAL A 21 -16.74 -15.01 13.75
N ARG A 22 -17.90 -14.36 13.84
CA ARG A 22 -18.49 -13.58 12.75
C ARG A 22 -18.40 -12.08 13.05
N SER A 23 -18.11 -11.30 12.00
CA SER A 23 -18.25 -9.85 12.01
C SER A 23 -19.70 -9.49 12.33
N TYR A 24 -19.94 -8.74 13.39
CA TYR A 24 -21.30 -8.42 13.85
C TYR A 24 -21.80 -7.05 13.41
N ASN A 25 -20.89 -6.14 13.02
CA ASN A 25 -21.16 -4.73 12.73
C ASN A 25 -20.81 -4.30 11.30
N VAL A 26 -20.50 -5.24 10.40
CA VAL A 26 -20.26 -4.97 8.99
C VAL A 26 -21.49 -5.38 8.21
N ASP A 27 -22.14 -4.42 7.52
CA ASP A 27 -23.30 -4.70 6.66
C ASP A 27 -22.84 -5.45 5.41
N VAL A 28 -23.06 -6.76 5.40
CA VAL A 28 -22.79 -7.64 4.24
C VAL A 28 -23.93 -7.66 3.23
N GLY A 29 -25.12 -7.13 3.59
CA GLY A 29 -26.31 -7.15 2.73
C GLY A 29 -26.32 -6.03 1.68
N ARG A 30 -25.66 -4.90 1.96
CA ARG A 30 -25.59 -3.74 1.06
C ARG A 30 -24.16 -3.26 0.80
N PRO A 31 -23.31 -4.08 0.17
CA PRO A 31 -21.94 -3.69 -0.15
C PRO A 31 -21.90 -2.66 -1.29
N VAL A 32 -20.95 -1.72 -1.20
CA VAL A 32 -20.56 -0.87 -2.32
C VAL A 32 -19.46 -1.57 -3.11
N ILE A 33 -19.73 -1.91 -4.37
CA ILE A 33 -18.83 -2.66 -5.23
C ILE A 33 -18.24 -1.73 -6.29
N PHE A 34 -16.93 -1.54 -6.24
CA PHE A 34 -16.16 -0.86 -7.28
C PHE A 34 -15.55 -1.88 -8.23
N ARG A 35 -15.66 -1.64 -9.53
CA ARG A 35 -15.07 -2.49 -10.58
C ARG A 35 -13.99 -1.72 -11.32
N GLY A 36 -12.87 -2.38 -11.56
CA GLY A 36 -11.75 -1.85 -12.33
C GLY A 36 -11.50 -2.61 -13.62
N PRO A 37 -10.43 -2.26 -14.35
CA PRO A 37 -10.08 -2.93 -15.61
C PRO A 37 -9.74 -4.41 -15.40
N ASN A 38 -10.18 -5.28 -16.33
CA ASN A 38 -9.90 -6.70 -16.28
C ASN A 38 -8.40 -6.99 -16.43
N GLY A 39 -7.89 -7.99 -15.69
CA GLY A 39 -6.48 -8.39 -15.76
C GLY A 39 -5.48 -7.43 -15.11
N SER A 40 -5.92 -6.27 -14.62
CA SER A 40 -5.05 -5.23 -14.04
C SER A 40 -4.62 -5.45 -12.59
N PHE A 41 -5.15 -6.49 -11.95
CA PHE A 41 -5.06 -6.73 -10.50
C PHE A 41 -5.65 -5.58 -9.67
N PHE A 42 -6.72 -4.96 -10.18
CA PHE A 42 -7.48 -3.96 -9.44
C PHE A 42 -7.98 -4.54 -8.10
N GLY A 43 -7.57 -3.91 -6.99
CA GLY A 43 -7.87 -4.39 -5.65
C GLY A 43 -6.69 -5.06 -4.95
N TYR A 44 -5.51 -5.12 -5.60
CA TYR A 44 -4.30 -5.67 -4.99
C TYR A 44 -3.93 -4.95 -3.68
N SER A 45 -4.07 -3.62 -3.67
CA SER A 45 -3.97 -2.79 -2.47
C SER A 45 -5.18 -1.87 -2.39
N VAL A 46 -5.65 -1.60 -1.17
CA VAL A 46 -6.83 -0.76 -0.92
C VAL A 46 -6.56 0.14 0.28
N LEU A 47 -6.91 1.41 0.15
CA LEU A 47 -6.69 2.43 1.19
C LEU A 47 -7.87 3.40 1.26
N GLN A 48 -8.38 3.65 2.46
CA GLN A 48 -9.36 4.71 2.67
C GLN A 48 -8.65 6.06 2.79
N HIS A 49 -9.20 7.07 2.13
CA HIS A 49 -8.68 8.43 2.17
C HIS A 49 -9.82 9.44 2.37
N TYR A 50 -9.56 10.45 3.18
CA TYR A 50 -10.49 11.53 3.47
C TYR A 50 -9.74 12.85 3.38
N HIS A 51 -10.33 13.79 2.66
CA HIS A 51 -9.85 15.16 2.51
C HIS A 51 -11.02 16.04 2.05
N ASP A 52 -11.12 17.27 2.58
CA ASP A 52 -12.16 18.25 2.25
C ASP A 52 -13.58 17.68 2.18
N SER A 53 -14.03 17.03 3.27
CA SER A 53 -15.35 16.39 3.39
C SER A 53 -15.64 15.25 2.41
N THR A 54 -14.68 14.90 1.56
CA THR A 54 -14.83 13.86 0.55
C THR A 54 -14.15 12.58 1.00
N ARG A 55 -14.92 11.47 0.95
CA ARG A 55 -14.43 10.12 1.21
C ARG A 55 -14.09 9.43 -0.11
N TRP A 56 -12.87 8.92 -0.18
CA TRP A 56 -12.31 8.19 -1.30
C TRP A 56 -11.87 6.80 -0.86
N VAL A 57 -12.03 5.84 -1.76
CA VAL A 57 -11.30 4.58 -1.72
C VAL A 57 -10.24 4.65 -2.81
N LEU A 58 -8.98 4.50 -2.42
CA LEU A 58 -7.86 4.35 -3.33
C LEU A 58 -7.60 2.87 -3.54
N VAL A 59 -7.40 2.50 -4.79
CA VAL A 59 -7.23 1.10 -5.20
C VAL A 59 -6.02 0.98 -6.10
N GLY A 60 -5.07 0.14 -5.71
CA GLY A 60 -3.93 -0.22 -6.54
C GLY A 60 -4.30 -1.29 -7.56
N ALA A 61 -3.73 -1.16 -8.76
CA ALA A 61 -3.85 -2.11 -9.86
C ALA A 61 -2.47 -2.27 -10.53
N PRO A 62 -1.58 -3.11 -9.97
CA PRO A 62 -0.17 -3.21 -10.39
C PRO A 62 0.06 -3.61 -11.85
N LYS A 63 -0.91 -4.26 -12.51
CA LYS A 63 -0.83 -4.66 -13.92
C LYS A 63 -1.74 -3.83 -14.82
N ALA A 64 -2.23 -2.68 -14.35
CA ALA A 64 -3.02 -1.79 -15.18
C ALA A 64 -2.17 -1.16 -16.30
N GLU A 65 -2.74 -1.10 -17.49
CA GLU A 65 -2.29 -0.15 -18.51
C GLU A 65 -2.72 1.26 -18.08
N SER A 66 -1.76 2.18 -18.07
CA SER A 66 -2.00 3.55 -17.65
C SER A 66 -2.43 4.41 -18.83
N LYS A 67 -3.50 5.20 -18.67
CA LYS A 67 -3.90 6.18 -19.70
C LYS A 67 -2.93 7.35 -19.80
N TYR A 68 -2.13 7.57 -18.76
CA TYR A 68 -1.15 8.66 -18.70
C TYR A 68 0.19 8.26 -19.30
N SER A 69 0.54 6.96 -19.26
CA SER A 69 1.79 6.41 -19.80
C SER A 69 1.55 5.33 -20.86
N THR A 70 1.08 5.76 -22.02
CA THR A 70 0.68 4.89 -23.14
C THR A 70 1.82 4.13 -23.82
N SER A 71 3.07 4.58 -23.66
CA SER A 71 4.23 3.95 -24.29
C SER A 71 5.01 3.04 -23.35
N VAL A 72 4.52 2.83 -22.12
CA VAL A 72 5.12 1.98 -21.10
C VAL A 72 4.23 0.75 -20.94
N GLN A 73 4.82 -0.44 -20.90
CA GLN A 73 4.05 -1.68 -20.83
C GLN A 73 3.67 -2.00 -19.38
N SER A 74 2.36 -2.14 -19.12
CA SER A 74 1.83 -2.55 -17.82
C SER A 74 2.50 -1.87 -16.60
N PRO A 75 2.64 -0.53 -16.58
CA PRO A 75 3.31 0.17 -15.48
C PRO A 75 2.57 0.01 -14.14
N GLY A 76 1.28 -0.33 -14.18
CA GLY A 76 0.41 -0.28 -13.03
C GLY A 76 -0.11 1.13 -12.77
N ALA A 77 -1.18 1.20 -12.00
CA ALA A 77 -1.86 2.45 -11.70
C ALA A 77 -2.55 2.42 -10.34
N VAL A 78 -2.89 3.61 -9.84
CA VAL A 78 -3.75 3.77 -8.66
C VAL A 78 -5.01 4.49 -9.09
N PHE A 79 -6.15 3.95 -8.68
CA PHE A 79 -7.47 4.50 -8.95
C PHE A 79 -8.04 5.15 -7.71
N LYS A 80 -8.81 6.23 -7.87
CA LYS A 80 -9.65 6.81 -6.84
C LYS A 80 -11.13 6.58 -7.16
N CYS A 81 -11.88 6.13 -6.16
CA CYS A 81 -13.31 5.90 -6.25
C CYS A 81 -14.00 6.73 -5.17
N ARG A 82 -14.93 7.61 -5.55
CA ARG A 82 -15.68 8.38 -4.56
C ARG A 82 -16.76 7.49 -3.92
N VAL A 83 -16.96 7.61 -2.60
CA VAL A 83 -17.84 6.69 -1.85
C VAL A 83 -19.33 7.09 -1.92
N HIS A 84 -19.68 8.36 -1.75
CA HIS A 84 -21.10 8.78 -1.64
C HIS A 84 -21.66 9.32 -2.96
N THR A 85 -21.09 10.40 -3.50
CA THR A 85 -21.56 11.02 -4.75
C THR A 85 -20.96 10.33 -5.98
N ASN A 86 -21.28 9.04 -6.13
CA ASN A 86 -20.81 8.18 -7.22
C ASN A 86 -21.83 7.08 -7.57
N PRO A 87 -23.00 7.43 -8.15
CA PRO A 87 -24.04 6.46 -8.46
C PRO A 87 -23.56 5.36 -9.41
N ASP A 88 -22.70 5.73 -10.36
CA ASP A 88 -22.12 4.81 -11.36
C ASP A 88 -21.00 3.94 -10.81
N ARG A 89 -20.58 4.16 -9.55
CA ARG A 89 -19.48 3.45 -8.89
C ARG A 89 -18.20 3.45 -9.73
N ARG A 90 -17.97 4.54 -10.46
CA ARG A 90 -16.82 4.67 -11.35
C ARG A 90 -15.57 5.02 -10.55
N CYS A 91 -14.47 4.42 -10.94
CA CYS A 91 -13.14 4.74 -10.43
C CYS A 91 -12.34 5.44 -11.53
N THR A 92 -11.59 6.46 -11.16
CA THR A 92 -10.73 7.20 -12.08
C THR A 92 -9.28 6.99 -11.71
N GLU A 93 -8.45 6.67 -12.68
CA GLU A 93 -7.00 6.63 -12.51
C GLU A 93 -6.46 7.98 -12.02
N LEU A 94 -5.57 7.94 -11.04
CA LEU A 94 -4.80 9.09 -10.57
C LEU A 94 -3.66 9.37 -11.53
N ASP A 95 -3.58 10.63 -11.96
CA ASP A 95 -2.39 11.12 -12.66
C ASP A 95 -1.26 11.27 -11.65
N MET A 96 -0.15 10.62 -11.91
CA MET A 96 1.05 10.69 -11.08
C MET A 96 2.12 11.64 -11.65
N GLY A 97 1.84 12.33 -12.77
CA GLY A 97 2.76 13.26 -13.41
C GLY A 97 4.05 12.60 -13.89
N ARG A 98 3.95 11.35 -14.35
CA ARG A 98 5.11 10.54 -14.74
C ARG A 98 5.28 10.56 -16.25
N GLY A 99 6.53 10.47 -16.71
CA GLY A 99 6.87 10.54 -18.14
C GLY A 99 6.36 9.34 -18.93
N ASN A 100 6.52 9.38 -20.26
CA ASN A 100 6.05 8.31 -21.14
C ASN A 100 7.18 7.58 -21.84
N SER A 101 8.43 7.81 -21.42
CA SER A 101 9.59 7.34 -22.16
C SER A 101 10.49 6.52 -21.26
N ARG A 102 10.79 5.29 -21.72
CA ARG A 102 11.85 4.45 -21.15
C ARG A 102 13.20 5.15 -21.28
N GLY A 103 14.04 5.04 -20.25
CA GLY A 103 15.37 5.63 -20.22
C GLY A 103 15.41 7.12 -19.87
N MET A 104 14.32 7.70 -19.34
CA MET A 104 14.35 9.07 -18.82
C MET A 104 15.35 9.17 -17.66
N LEU A 105 16.19 10.21 -17.69
CA LEU A 105 17.16 10.45 -16.63
C LEU A 105 16.45 10.83 -15.33
N CYS A 106 16.78 10.14 -14.25
CA CYS A 106 16.26 10.36 -12.90
C CYS A 106 17.32 10.84 -11.90
N GLY A 107 18.58 10.97 -12.35
CA GLY A 107 19.76 11.29 -11.56
C GLY A 107 21.02 11.09 -12.40
N LYS A 108 22.20 11.29 -11.81
CA LYS A 108 23.50 11.17 -12.53
C LYS A 108 23.76 9.76 -13.06
N THR A 109 23.41 8.76 -12.26
CA THR A 109 23.61 7.32 -12.52
C THR A 109 22.28 6.59 -12.59
N CYS A 110 21.23 7.27 -13.07
CA CYS A 110 19.86 6.79 -13.04
C CYS A 110 19.15 7.00 -14.36
N LYS A 111 18.68 5.89 -14.96
CA LYS A 111 17.76 5.88 -16.11
C LYS A 111 16.54 5.03 -15.74
N GLU A 112 15.36 5.62 -15.81
CA GLU A 112 14.12 4.94 -15.40
C GLU A 112 13.68 3.90 -16.43
N ASP A 113 13.36 2.70 -15.96
CA ASP A 113 12.58 1.72 -16.70
C ASP A 113 11.35 1.34 -15.88
N ARG A 114 10.20 1.60 -16.49
CA ARG A 114 8.88 1.50 -15.87
C ARG A 114 8.05 0.36 -16.42
N ASP A 115 8.58 -0.41 -17.36
CA ASP A 115 7.92 -1.59 -17.86
C ASP A 115 7.79 -2.60 -16.72
N ASP A 116 6.56 -3.04 -16.45
CA ASP A 116 6.19 -3.96 -15.37
C ASP A 116 6.66 -3.51 -13.96
N GLU A 117 6.69 -2.20 -13.68
CA GLU A 117 7.15 -1.64 -12.40
C GLU A 117 6.23 -1.96 -11.20
N TRP A 118 4.98 -2.36 -11.47
CA TRP A 118 3.95 -2.71 -10.48
C TRP A 118 3.51 -1.54 -9.59
N MET A 119 3.19 -0.40 -10.19
CA MET A 119 2.69 0.75 -9.46
C MET A 119 1.33 0.47 -8.78
N GLY A 120 1.24 0.80 -7.50
CA GLY A 120 0.06 0.51 -6.68
C GLY A 120 0.13 -0.86 -6.00
N VAL A 121 1.29 -1.51 -5.95
CA VAL A 121 1.48 -2.76 -5.17
C VAL A 121 1.26 -2.53 -3.67
N SER A 122 1.61 -1.34 -3.18
CA SER A 122 1.39 -0.92 -1.79
C SER A 122 0.89 0.53 -1.75
N LEU A 123 -0.01 0.78 -0.80
CA LEU A 123 -0.58 2.08 -0.50
C LEU A 123 -0.53 2.32 1.01
N ALA A 124 -0.08 3.51 1.42
CA ALA A 124 -0.11 3.94 2.82
C ALA A 124 -0.60 5.39 2.91
N ARG A 125 -1.31 5.73 4.00
CA ARG A 125 -1.72 7.11 4.29
C ARG A 125 -1.05 7.56 5.57
N GLN A 126 -0.57 8.80 5.60
CA GLN A 126 -0.14 9.41 6.85
C GLN A 126 -1.32 9.47 7.84
N PRO A 127 -1.12 9.16 9.14
CA PRO A 127 -2.17 9.15 10.14
C PRO A 127 -2.55 10.57 10.62
N LYS A 128 -2.68 11.53 9.69
CA LYS A 128 -3.05 12.94 9.92
C LYS A 128 -4.36 13.27 9.20
N ALA A 129 -5.05 14.35 9.60
CA ALA A 129 -6.30 14.78 8.96
C ALA A 129 -6.11 15.04 7.46
N ASP A 130 -5.10 15.84 7.10
CA ASP A 130 -4.63 16.05 5.73
C ASP A 130 -3.40 15.18 5.43
N GLY A 131 -3.52 13.89 5.73
CA GLY A 131 -2.44 12.94 5.51
C GLY A 131 -2.21 12.68 4.02
N SER A 132 -0.96 12.84 3.58
CA SER A 132 -0.54 12.46 2.23
C SER A 132 -0.60 10.94 2.05
N VAL A 133 -0.62 10.50 0.81
CA VAL A 133 -0.69 9.07 0.45
C VAL A 133 0.59 8.66 -0.25
N LEU A 134 1.21 7.57 0.19
CA LEU A 134 2.34 6.95 -0.48
C LEU A 134 1.82 5.81 -1.38
N ALA A 135 2.22 5.79 -2.64
CA ALA A 135 1.99 4.68 -3.56
C ALA A 135 3.33 4.19 -4.11
N CYS A 136 3.55 2.88 -4.10
CA CYS A 136 4.85 2.29 -4.48
C CYS A 136 4.76 1.29 -5.64
N ALA A 137 5.91 1.12 -6.29
CA ALA A 137 6.21 0.27 -7.43
C ALA A 137 7.55 -0.45 -7.15
N HIS A 138 7.47 -1.62 -6.52
CA HIS A 138 8.66 -2.36 -6.09
C HIS A 138 9.51 -2.94 -7.22
N ARG A 139 8.97 -3.08 -8.44
CA ARG A 139 9.68 -3.63 -9.61
C ARG A 139 10.20 -2.54 -10.55
N TRP A 140 10.15 -1.28 -10.14
CA TRP A 140 10.80 -0.19 -10.86
C TRP A 140 12.31 -0.43 -10.94
N LYS A 141 12.87 -0.18 -12.13
CA LYS A 141 14.26 -0.53 -12.45
C LYS A 141 15.05 0.73 -12.82
N ASN A 142 16.29 0.78 -12.36
CA ASN A 142 17.31 1.64 -12.91
C ASN A 142 18.13 0.86 -13.95
N ILE A 143 18.07 1.31 -15.20
CA ILE A 143 18.74 0.70 -16.36
C ILE A 143 19.95 1.52 -16.82
N TYR A 144 20.54 2.34 -15.95
CA TYR A 144 21.72 3.13 -16.31
C TYR A 144 22.87 2.25 -16.82
N TYR A 145 23.09 1.09 -16.17
CA TYR A 145 24.08 0.08 -16.51
C TYR A 145 23.46 -1.16 -17.21
N GLU A 146 22.46 -0.97 -18.07
CA GLU A 146 21.69 -2.07 -18.70
C GLU A 146 22.55 -3.15 -19.37
N THR A 147 23.72 -2.79 -19.89
CA THR A 147 24.67 -3.73 -20.52
C THR A 147 25.35 -4.67 -19.52
N GLU A 148 25.37 -4.32 -18.24
CA GLU A 148 26.03 -5.08 -17.17
C GLU A 148 24.99 -5.71 -16.22
N TYR A 149 24.13 -4.88 -15.63
CA TYR A 149 23.10 -5.32 -14.68
C TYR A 149 21.95 -4.30 -14.57
N ILE A 150 20.79 -4.80 -14.15
CA ILE A 150 19.59 -3.99 -13.88
C ILE A 150 19.41 -3.88 -12.36
N LEU A 151 19.21 -2.65 -11.86
CA LEU A 151 19.05 -2.38 -10.43
C LEU A 151 17.58 -2.18 -10.06
N PRO A 152 16.93 -3.10 -9.31
CA PRO A 152 15.55 -2.96 -8.87
C PRO A 152 15.46 -2.08 -7.60
N HIS A 153 15.73 -0.77 -7.73
CA HIS A 153 15.68 0.14 -6.58
C HIS A 153 14.26 0.40 -6.05
N GLY A 154 13.23 0.07 -6.85
CA GLY A 154 11.86 0.43 -6.54
C GLY A 154 11.62 1.94 -6.64
N PHE A 155 10.35 2.30 -6.64
CA PHE A 155 9.92 3.69 -6.77
C PHE A 155 8.66 3.91 -5.94
N CYS A 156 8.56 5.06 -5.27
CA CYS A 156 7.34 5.48 -4.60
C CYS A 156 6.99 6.92 -5.00
N ASN A 157 5.71 7.26 -4.91
CA ASN A 157 5.19 8.60 -5.13
C ASN A 157 4.37 9.04 -3.93
N ILE A 158 4.71 10.21 -3.39
CA ILE A 158 3.96 10.87 -2.32
C ILE A 158 2.91 11.74 -2.99
N ILE A 159 1.67 11.29 -2.93
CA ILE A 159 0.48 11.92 -3.47
C ILE A 159 -0.06 12.90 -2.41
N PRO A 160 -0.30 14.18 -2.77
CA PRO A 160 -0.85 15.15 -1.83
C PRO A 160 -2.27 14.77 -1.39
N PRO A 161 -2.76 15.29 -0.25
CA PRO A 161 -4.09 14.98 0.29
C PRO A 161 -5.23 15.29 -0.69
N ASN A 162 -5.05 16.30 -1.54
CA ASN A 162 -6.03 16.67 -2.56
C ASN A 162 -6.06 15.73 -3.80
N LEU A 163 -5.21 14.70 -3.84
CA LEU A 163 -5.13 13.72 -4.91
C LEU A 163 -4.92 14.34 -6.31
N GLN A 164 -4.21 15.47 -6.37
CA GLN A 164 -3.79 16.13 -7.61
C GLN A 164 -2.49 15.52 -8.17
N SER A 165 -2.17 15.83 -9.43
CA SER A 165 -1.05 15.23 -10.18
C SER A 165 0.35 15.67 -9.75
N LYS A 166 0.47 16.58 -8.78
CA LYS A 166 1.74 17.12 -8.26
C LYS A 166 2.31 16.26 -7.13
N GLY A 167 2.47 14.98 -7.38
CA GLY A 167 3.13 14.07 -6.45
C GLY A 167 4.64 14.31 -6.36
N ARG A 168 5.24 14.03 -5.20
CA ARG A 168 6.70 14.02 -5.02
C ARG A 168 7.24 12.61 -5.22
N LYS A 169 8.17 12.46 -6.15
CA LYS A 169 8.88 11.20 -6.39
C LYS A 169 9.79 10.87 -5.21
N LEU A 170 9.88 9.59 -4.86
CA LEU A 170 10.75 9.05 -3.83
C LEU A 170 11.41 7.77 -4.37
N LEU A 171 12.73 7.77 -4.41
CA LEU A 171 13.55 6.62 -4.81
C LEU A 171 14.29 6.12 -3.57
N PRO A 172 13.69 5.23 -2.76
CA PRO A 172 14.20 4.92 -1.43
C PRO A 172 15.58 4.23 -1.44
N CYS A 173 15.88 3.47 -2.49
CA CYS A 173 17.12 2.70 -2.59
C CYS A 173 18.10 3.28 -3.63
N TYR A 174 17.83 4.46 -4.18
CA TYR A 174 18.76 5.17 -5.06
C TYR A 174 19.50 6.23 -4.25
N GLU A 175 20.82 6.07 -4.14
CA GLU A 175 21.69 7.08 -3.53
C GLU A 175 22.45 7.79 -4.65
N GLU A 176 22.37 9.12 -4.68
CA GLU A 176 23.30 9.92 -5.46
C GLU A 176 24.55 10.12 -4.58
N GLU A 177 25.73 9.74 -5.07
CA GLU A 177 26.99 9.68 -4.31
C GLU A 177 27.39 10.99 -3.58
N TRP A 178 26.70 12.13 -3.69
CA TRP A 178 27.07 13.37 -2.97
C TRP A 178 25.87 14.29 -2.68
N ASP A 179 25.15 14.08 -1.57
CA ASP A 179 24.46 15.17 -0.85
C ASP A 179 24.82 15.13 0.65
N TRP A 180 25.84 15.89 1.04
CA TRP A 180 26.25 16.04 2.43
C TRP A 180 25.38 17.05 3.21
N ASN A 181 24.34 17.65 2.60
CA ASN A 181 23.45 18.63 3.25
C ASN A 181 21.99 18.15 3.43
N GLY A 182 21.60 17.03 2.84
CA GLY A 182 20.28 16.41 3.02
C GLY A 182 20.36 15.20 3.94
N GLY A 183 19.90 15.35 5.19
CA GLY A 183 20.00 14.33 6.24
C GLY A 183 19.69 12.90 5.77
N GLY A 184 20.69 12.03 5.87
CA GLY A 184 20.56 10.60 5.60
C GLY A 184 19.54 9.95 6.52
N ARG A 185 18.29 9.82 6.06
CA ARG A 185 17.24 8.99 6.66
C ARG A 185 16.29 8.49 5.58
N SER A 186 16.66 7.40 4.89
CA SER A 186 15.68 6.61 4.11
C SER A 186 16.08 5.15 3.90
N VAL A 187 16.73 4.52 4.89
CA VAL A 187 16.90 3.05 4.89
C VAL A 187 15.76 2.38 5.66
N MET A 188 14.52 2.59 5.21
CA MET A 188 13.37 1.84 5.75
C MET A 188 12.26 1.62 4.72
N LEU A 189 12.61 1.53 3.43
CA LEU A 189 11.63 1.24 2.38
C LEU A 189 12.08 0.18 1.37
N CYS A 190 13.34 -0.30 1.44
CA CYS A 190 13.77 -1.36 0.51
C CYS A 190 13.00 -2.67 0.75
N TRP A 191 12.56 -2.97 1.98
CA TRP A 191 11.74 -4.16 2.29
C TRP A 191 10.91 -3.97 3.56
N VAL A 192 9.97 -3.03 3.61
CA VAL A 192 8.97 -3.05 4.69
C VAL A 192 7.74 -3.81 4.22
N PRO A 193 7.41 -4.97 4.81
CA PRO A 193 6.11 -5.58 4.66
C PRO A 193 5.10 -4.71 5.44
N GLN A 194 4.59 -3.66 4.78
CA GLN A 194 3.49 -2.81 5.27
C GLN A 194 2.20 -3.61 5.54
N SER A 195 2.17 -4.88 5.17
CA SER A 195 1.11 -5.83 5.45
C SER A 195 0.83 -6.03 6.94
N MET A 196 1.79 -5.86 7.86
CA MET A 196 1.56 -6.25 9.27
C MET A 196 0.72 -5.24 10.09
N LEU A 197 0.73 -3.95 9.74
CA LEU A 197 0.04 -2.89 10.51
C LEU A 197 -1.47 -2.81 10.24
N PHE A 198 -1.93 -3.21 9.05
CA PHE A 198 -3.34 -3.13 8.65
C PHE A 198 -4.22 -4.20 9.32
N PHE A 199 -3.70 -5.42 9.52
CA PHE A 199 -4.48 -6.52 10.08
C PHE A 199 -4.94 -6.25 11.53
N ILE A 200 -4.12 -5.56 12.34
CA ILE A 200 -4.39 -5.40 13.78
C ILE A 200 -5.56 -4.44 14.07
N ARG A 201 -5.68 -3.35 13.29
CA ARG A 201 -6.78 -2.36 13.50
C ARG A 201 -8.13 -2.90 13.07
N ILE A 202 -8.17 -3.73 12.03
CA ILE A 202 -9.41 -4.32 11.50
C ILE A 202 -9.99 -5.34 12.51
N PHE A 203 -9.15 -6.20 13.09
CA PHE A 203 -9.61 -7.22 14.05
C PHE A 203 -10.24 -6.61 15.32
N SER A 204 -9.70 -5.50 15.83
CA SER A 204 -10.21 -4.85 17.05
C SER A 204 -11.59 -4.17 16.88
N ILE A 205 -11.96 -3.82 15.64
CA ILE A 205 -13.23 -3.14 15.31
C ILE A 205 -14.33 -4.15 14.94
N ILE A 206 -13.94 -5.29 14.37
CA ILE A 206 -14.86 -6.27 13.76
C ILE A 206 -15.28 -7.38 14.74
N PHE A 207 -14.47 -7.69 15.75
CA PHE A 207 -14.70 -8.82 16.65
C PHE A 207 -14.79 -8.36 18.11
N ARG A 208 -15.86 -8.74 18.83
CA ARG A 208 -16.01 -8.54 20.29
C ARG A 208 -15.91 -9.91 20.97
N GLY A 209 -14.91 -10.13 21.83
CA GLY A 209 -14.74 -11.36 22.61
C GLY A 209 -13.52 -11.35 23.53
N PRO A 210 -13.32 -12.36 24.39
CA PRO A 210 -12.21 -12.42 25.37
C PRO A 210 -10.80 -12.42 24.75
N LEU A 211 -10.68 -12.66 23.44
CA LEU A 211 -9.44 -12.47 22.67
C LEU A 211 -9.00 -10.99 22.55
N GLN A 212 -9.89 -10.03 22.86
CA GLN A 212 -9.64 -8.58 22.82
C GLN A 212 -8.45 -8.20 23.73
N HIS A 213 -8.38 -8.74 24.95
CA HIS A 213 -7.31 -8.36 25.90
C HIS A 213 -5.94 -8.90 25.48
N PHE A 214 -5.89 -10.08 24.85
CA PHE A 214 -4.65 -10.69 24.38
C PHE A 214 -4.09 -9.98 23.14
N LEU A 215 -4.96 -9.63 22.19
CA LEU A 215 -4.60 -8.85 21.00
C LEU A 215 -4.31 -7.38 21.32
N GLN A 216 -4.99 -6.79 22.31
CA GLN A 216 -4.69 -5.44 22.80
C GLN A 216 -3.30 -5.37 23.43
N LEU A 217 -2.88 -6.37 24.24
CA LEU A 217 -1.52 -6.43 24.79
C LEU A 217 -0.45 -6.56 23.70
N GLN A 218 -0.67 -7.44 22.70
CA GLN A 218 0.24 -7.55 21.57
C GLN A 218 0.28 -6.28 20.71
N SER A 219 -0.84 -5.58 20.58
CA SER A 219 -0.90 -4.28 19.89
C SER A 219 -0.23 -3.16 20.68
N PHE A 220 -0.27 -3.19 22.02
CA PHE A 220 0.42 -2.22 22.88
C PHE A 220 1.93 -2.44 22.85
N LEU A 221 2.39 -3.69 22.89
CA LEU A 221 3.80 -4.06 22.74
C LEU A 221 4.32 -3.74 21.34
N LEU A 222 3.54 -4.00 20.27
CA LEU A 222 3.92 -3.64 18.91
C LEU A 222 3.88 -2.12 18.66
N ARG A 223 2.94 -1.39 19.28
CA ARG A 223 2.95 0.08 19.28
C ARG A 223 4.10 0.65 20.08
N ALA A 224 4.49 0.05 21.20
CA ALA A 224 5.67 0.46 21.95
C ALA A 224 6.97 0.23 21.16
N LEU A 225 7.05 -0.89 20.41
CA LEU A 225 8.16 -1.20 19.50
C LEU A 225 8.18 -0.31 18.24
N LEU A 226 7.03 0.08 17.71
CA LEU A 226 6.94 0.93 16.50
C LEU A 226 6.95 2.43 16.81
N SER A 227 6.51 2.86 18.01
CA SER A 227 6.56 4.26 18.45
C SER A 227 7.99 4.75 18.70
N GLN A 228 8.97 3.84 18.82
CA GLN A 228 10.40 4.21 18.79
C GLN A 228 10.94 4.46 17.38
N HIS A 229 10.13 4.24 16.33
CA HIS A 229 10.53 4.34 14.92
C HIS A 229 9.57 5.16 14.05
N ASP A 230 8.62 5.89 14.65
CA ASP A 230 7.63 6.76 13.97
C ASP A 230 8.21 8.12 13.47
N ASP A 231 9.54 8.22 13.31
CA ASP A 231 10.19 9.29 12.53
C ASP A 231 10.16 8.93 11.02
N MET A 232 8.99 8.56 10.49
CA MET A 232 8.83 8.38 9.04
C MET A 232 8.24 9.64 8.42
N VAL A 233 9.17 10.48 7.94
CA VAL A 233 8.97 11.68 7.11
C VAL A 233 8.47 12.91 7.88
N ASP A 234 9.40 13.53 8.61
CA ASP A 234 9.47 15.00 8.69
C ASP A 234 10.53 15.49 7.69
#